data_AF-A0A9D8BT51-F1
#
_entry.id   AF-A0A9D8BT51-F1
#
_cell.length_a   1.000
_cell.length_b   1.000
_cell.length_c   1.000
_cell.angle_alpha   90.00
_cell.angle_beta   90.00
_cell.angle_gamma   90.00
#
_symmetry.space_group_name_H-M   'P 1'
#
loop_
_entity.id
_entity.type
_entity.pdbx_description
1 polymer ?
#
loop_
_entity_poly.entity_id
_entity_poly.type
_entity_poly.pdbx_seq_one_letter_code
_entity_poly.pdbx_strand_id
1 'polypeptide(L)'
;MQRRGTGQIDRMFKEPADKRAESLGRITRNRKVYFAVFYAANQTKCKVIYELEPMVVVEETNRQLDRSRNVISHVGFSEDWARENGHVVYQDKT
;
A
#
# COMPACT_ATOMS: atom_id res chain seq x y z
N MET A 1 -1.09 -22.54 6.50
CA MET A 1 -0.89 -21.07 6.62
C MET A 1 -1.00 -20.48 5.22
N GLN A 2 -2.07 -19.75 4.88
CA GLN A 2 -2.16 -19.10 3.56
C GLN A 2 -1.10 -17.98 3.52
N ARG A 3 -0.21 -17.98 2.53
CA ARG A 3 0.71 -16.86 2.29
C ARG A 3 -0.13 -15.64 1.91
N ARG A 4 -0.20 -14.64 2.79
CA ARG A 4 -0.89 -13.37 2.54
C ARG A 4 0.03 -12.46 1.73
N GLY A 5 -0.55 -11.75 0.75
CA GLY A 5 0.21 -10.83 -0.09
C GLY A 5 0.70 -9.62 0.68
N THR A 6 1.89 -9.12 0.33
CA THR A 6 2.41 -7.83 0.81
C THR A 6 2.81 -6.98 -0.39
N GLY A 7 2.43 -5.70 -0.37
CA GLY A 7 2.88 -4.69 -1.32
C GLY A 7 3.65 -3.60 -0.59
N GLN A 8 4.42 -2.79 -1.33
CA GLN A 8 5.18 -1.70 -0.73
C GLN A 8 5.19 -0.46 -1.62
N ILE A 9 5.34 0.69 -0.98
CA ILE A 9 5.73 1.93 -1.65
C ILE A 9 7.20 2.19 -1.32
N ASP A 10 8.02 2.14 -2.37
CA ASP A 10 9.47 2.24 -2.24
C ASP A 10 9.95 3.67 -2.04
N ARG A 11 11.02 3.80 -1.26
CA ARG A 11 11.80 5.04 -1.06
C ARG A 11 10.93 6.21 -0.60
N MET A 12 10.24 6.02 0.51
CA MET A 12 9.46 7.07 1.16
C MET A 12 10.34 7.82 2.15
N PHE A 13 10.42 9.14 2.01
CA PHE A 13 11.24 10.00 2.85
C PHE A 13 10.48 10.42 4.11
N LYS A 14 11.09 10.23 5.27
CA LYS A 14 10.68 10.79 6.56
C LYS A 14 11.10 12.26 6.69
N GLU A 15 12.28 12.57 6.18
CA GLU A 15 12.89 13.89 6.16
C GLU A 15 13.84 14.02 4.96
N PRO A 16 14.18 15.23 4.49
CA PRO A 16 13.62 16.53 4.90
C PRO A 16 12.13 16.70 4.51
N ALA A 17 11.47 17.73 5.05
CA ALA A 17 10.01 17.90 4.98
C ALA A 17 9.48 18.04 3.54
N ASP A 18 10.23 18.70 2.66
CA ASP A 18 9.94 18.81 1.23
C ASP A 18 9.98 17.45 0.54
N LYS A 19 10.97 16.61 0.86
CA LYS A 19 11.06 15.23 0.33
C LYS A 19 9.98 14.31 0.87
N ARG A 20 9.56 14.51 2.13
CA ARG A 20 8.37 13.83 2.68
C ARG A 20 7.12 14.24 1.91
N ALA A 21 6.90 15.53 1.68
CA ALA A 21 5.77 16.03 0.91
C ALA A 21 5.77 15.49 -0.53
N GLU A 22 6.92 15.45 -1.20
CA GLU A 22 7.07 14.83 -2.54
C GLU A 22 6.71 13.34 -2.52
N SER A 23 7.20 12.61 -1.50
CA SER A 23 6.90 11.19 -1.31
C SER A 23 5.41 10.94 -1.13
N LEU A 24 4.76 11.66 -0.21
CA LEU A 24 3.32 11.58 0.03
C LEU A 24 2.51 12.04 -1.19
N GLY A 25 3.03 13.00 -1.96
CA GLY A 25 2.48 13.46 -3.23
C GLY A 25 2.27 12.33 -4.25
N ARG A 26 3.11 11.29 -4.22
CA ARG A 26 2.94 10.10 -5.08
C ARG A 26 1.68 9.32 -4.77
N ILE A 27 1.17 9.43 -3.54
CA ILE A 27 -0.10 8.84 -3.09
C ILE A 27 -1.25 9.81 -3.37
N THR A 28 -1.15 11.05 -2.85
CA THR A 28 -2.26 12.03 -2.85
C THR A 28 -2.61 12.58 -4.23
N ARG A 29 -1.71 12.51 -5.21
CA ARG A 29 -2.01 12.91 -6.60
C ARG A 29 -3.01 11.99 -7.31
N ASN A 30 -3.27 10.80 -6.76
CA ASN A 30 -4.18 9.83 -7.38
C ASN A 30 -5.58 9.97 -6.79
N ARG A 31 -6.60 9.65 -7.59
CA ARG A 31 -7.99 9.59 -7.09
C ARG A 31 -8.21 8.42 -6.14
N LYS A 32 -7.54 7.29 -6.39
CA LYS A 32 -7.65 6.02 -5.67
C LYS A 32 -6.31 5.28 -5.69
N VAL A 33 -6.14 4.35 -4.76
CA VAL A 33 -5.03 3.39 -4.75
C VAL A 33 -5.61 1.99 -4.82
N TYR A 34 -5.01 1.12 -5.64
CA TYR A 34 -5.45 -0.27 -5.79
C TYR A 34 -4.37 -1.23 -5.30
N PHE A 35 -4.76 -2.15 -4.41
CA PHE A 35 -3.91 -3.22 -3.93
C PHE A 35 -4.38 -4.54 -4.57
N ALA A 36 -3.64 -4.99 -5.59
CA ALA A 36 -3.93 -6.23 -6.31
C ALA A 36 -3.11 -7.39 -5.75
N VAL A 37 -3.78 -8.47 -5.38
CA VAL A 37 -3.16 -9.73 -4.94
C VAL A 37 -3.27 -10.74 -6.07
N PHE A 38 -2.15 -11.35 -6.43
CA PHE A 38 -2.07 -12.38 -7.47
C PHE A 38 -1.85 -13.77 -6.85
N TYR A 39 -2.28 -14.82 -7.55
CA TYR A 39 -2.03 -16.18 -7.08
C TYR A 39 -0.54 -16.50 -7.10
N ALA A 40 -0.01 -17.04 -5.99
CA ALA A 40 1.40 -17.42 -5.87
C ALA A 40 1.87 -18.32 -7.04
N ALA A 41 1.05 -19.31 -7.42
CA ALA A 41 1.32 -20.25 -8.50
C ALA A 41 1.08 -19.68 -9.91
N ASN A 42 0.41 -18.53 -10.04
CA ASN A 42 0.15 -17.88 -11.32
C ASN A 42 0.08 -16.35 -11.14
N GLN A 43 1.24 -15.69 -11.28
CA GLN A 43 1.41 -14.26 -11.03
C GLN A 43 0.68 -13.36 -12.05
N THR A 44 0.16 -13.90 -13.15
CA THR A 44 -0.66 -13.14 -14.09
C THR A 44 -2.16 -13.25 -13.77
N LYS A 45 -2.55 -14.19 -12.89
CA LYS A 45 -3.94 -14.34 -12.43
C LYS A 45 -4.15 -13.53 -11.14
N CYS A 46 -4.95 -12.47 -11.24
CA CYS A 46 -5.37 -11.70 -10.08
C CYS A 46 -6.38 -12.49 -9.25
N LYS A 47 -6.19 -12.52 -7.93
CA LYS A 47 -7.08 -13.15 -6.95
C LYS A 47 -8.11 -12.16 -6.40
N VAL A 48 -7.66 -10.97 -6.02
CA VAL A 48 -8.50 -9.92 -5.41
C VAL A 48 -7.85 -8.55 -5.62
N ILE A 49 -8.66 -7.51 -5.80
CA ILE A 49 -8.22 -6.11 -5.80
C ILE A 49 -9.02 -5.35 -4.75
N TYR A 50 -8.30 -4.67 -3.86
CA TYR A 50 -8.86 -3.71 -2.91
C TYR A 50 -8.69 -2.29 -3.43
N GLU A 51 -9.77 -1.50 -3.42
CA GLU A 51 -9.72 -0.05 -3.62
C GLU A 51 -9.59 0.65 -2.25
N LEU A 52 -8.64 1.57 -2.17
CA LEU A 52 -8.29 2.33 -0.98
C LEU A 52 -8.40 3.82 -1.27
N GLU A 53 -8.86 4.58 -0.27
CA GLU A 53 -8.76 6.04 -0.31
C GLU A 53 -7.30 6.47 -0.18
N PRO A 54 -6.81 7.44 -0.98
CA PRO A 54 -5.43 7.91 -0.88
C PRO A 54 -5.05 8.36 0.54
N MET A 55 -5.97 9.02 1.25
CA MET A 55 -5.72 9.53 2.60
C MET A 55 -5.53 8.43 3.65
N VAL A 56 -6.20 7.29 3.49
CA VAL A 56 -6.01 6.11 4.35
C VAL A 56 -4.61 5.54 4.16
N VAL A 57 -4.12 5.50 2.92
CA VAL A 57 -2.75 5.07 2.60
C VAL A 57 -1.72 6.07 3.14
N VAL A 58 -2.00 7.37 3.07
CA VAL A 58 -1.15 8.43 3.65
C VAL A 58 -1.03 8.31 5.15
N GLU A 59 -2.14 8.07 5.85
CA GLU A 59 -2.15 7.93 7.31
C GLU A 59 -1.25 6.77 7.75
N GLU A 60 -1.42 5.61 7.13
CA GLU A 60 -0.58 4.43 7.41
C GLU A 60 0.89 4.65 7.02
N THR A 61 1.13 5.32 5.90
CA THR A 61 2.48 5.70 5.46
C THR A 61 3.16 6.59 6.50
N ASN A 62 2.47 7.64 6.97
CA ASN A 62 3.00 8.53 8.01
C ASN A 62 3.26 7.76 9.31
N ARG A 63 2.31 6.92 9.75
CA ARG A 63 2.47 6.07 10.94
C ARG A 63 3.73 5.21 10.88
N GLN A 64 4.03 4.61 9.73
CA GLN A 64 5.23 3.80 9.54
C GLN A 64 6.51 4.65 9.49
N LEU A 65 6.50 5.77 8.77
CA LEU A 65 7.66 6.68 8.68
C LEU A 65 8.02 7.28 10.04
N ASP A 66 7.03 7.69 10.84
CA ASP A 66 7.26 8.30 12.14
C ASP A 66 7.90 7.32 13.12
N ARG A 67 7.51 6.04 13.05
CA ARG A 67 8.10 4.93 13.82
C ARG A 67 9.44 4.44 13.27
N SER A 68 9.75 4.76 12.02
CA SER A 68 11.00 4.34 11.39
C SER A 68 12.19 5.09 11.99
N ARG A 69 13.30 4.38 12.20
CA ARG A 69 14.59 4.95 12.55
C ARG A 69 15.34 5.48 11.32
N ASN A 70 14.89 5.11 10.12
CA ASN A 70 15.54 5.48 8.87
C ASN A 70 14.91 6.75 8.29
N VAL A 71 15.76 7.57 7.68
CA VAL A 71 15.34 8.76 6.91
C VAL A 71 14.56 8.37 5.65
N ILE A 72 14.91 7.24 5.03
CA ILE A 72 14.23 6.67 3.87
C ILE A 72 13.78 5.27 4.23
N SER A 73 12.52 4.95 3.98
CA SER A 73 11.94 3.63 4.29
C SER A 73 11.16 3.06 3.10
N HIS A 74 11.08 1.73 3.04
CA HIS A 74 10.07 1.03 2.26
C HIS A 74 8.85 0.84 3.15
N VAL A 75 7.69 1.35 2.71
CA VAL A 75 6.46 1.33 3.51
C VAL A 75 5.61 0.19 3.01
N GLY A 76 5.35 -0.79 3.87
CA GLY A 76 4.69 -2.05 3.51
C GLY A 76 3.20 -2.08 3.86
N PHE A 77 2.42 -2.78 3.05
CA PHE A 77 0.98 -2.97 3.25
C PHE A 77 0.65 -4.44 3.07
N SER A 78 -0.05 -5.03 4.05
CA SER A 78 -0.50 -6.41 3.99
C SER A 78 -1.90 -6.52 3.35
N GLU A 79 -2.23 -7.70 2.83
CA GLU A 79 -3.59 -8.02 2.39
C GLU A 79 -4.64 -7.78 3.50
N ASP A 80 -4.29 -8.05 4.77
CA ASP A 80 -5.20 -7.84 5.89
C ASP A 80 -5.48 -6.36 6.13
N TRP A 81 -4.43 -5.54 6.13
CA TRP A 81 -4.58 -4.10 6.25
C TRP A 81 -5.43 -3.55 5.10
N ALA A 82 -5.19 -4.01 3.86
CA ALA A 82 -5.97 -3.58 2.71
C ALA A 82 -7.44 -4.01 2.79
N ARG A 83 -7.72 -5.17 3.40
CA ARG A 83 -9.08 -5.67 3.62
C ARG A 83 -9.83 -4.90 4.71
N GLU A 84 -9.14 -4.50 5.78
CA GLU A 84 -9.72 -3.75 6.89
C GLU A 84 -9.99 -2.28 6.52
N ASN A 85 -9.16 -1.71 5.65
CA ASN A 85 -9.17 -0.27 5.35
C ASN A 85 -9.68 0.08 3.95
N GLY A 86 -9.90 -0.92 3.11
CA GLY A 86 -10.40 -0.76 1.74
C GLY A 86 -11.68 -1.54 1.51
N HIS A 87 -12.09 -1.61 0.25
CA HIS A 87 -13.19 -2.46 -0.17
C HIS A 87 -12.82 -3.25 -1.43
N VAL A 88 -13.38 -4.44 -1.57
CA VAL A 88 -13.13 -5.31 -2.72
C VAL A 88 -13.84 -4.76 -3.95
N VAL A 89 -13.08 -4.49 -5.01
CA VAL A 89 -13.61 -4.06 -6.32
C VAL A 89 -13.48 -5.14 -7.39
N TYR A 90 -12.66 -6.15 -7.12
CA TYR A 90 -12.54 -7.34 -7.94
C TYR A 90 -12.22 -8.53 -7.05
N GLN A 91 -12.88 -9.65 -7.30
CA GLN A 91 -12.54 -10.93 -6.70
C GLN A 91 -12.74 -12.04 -7.73
N ASP A 92 -11.71 -12.85 -7.90
CA ASP A 92 -11.79 -14.05 -8.71
C ASP A 92 -12.81 -15.02 -8.08
N LYS A 93 -13.68 -15.59 -8.91
CA LYS A 93 -14.74 -16.54 -8.50
C LYS A 93 -14.40 -17.98 -8.84
N THR A 94 -13.26 -18.22 -9.49
CA THR A 94 -12.83 -19.57 -9.89
C THR A 94 -12.25 -20.38 -8.74
#